data_AF-R6MWF9-F1
#
_entry.id   AF-R6MWF9-F1
#
_cell.length_a   1.000
_cell.length_b   1.000
_cell.length_c   1.000
_cell.angle_alpha   90.00
_cell.angle_beta   90.00
_cell.angle_gamma   90.00
#
_symmetry.space_group_name_H-M   'P 1'
#
loop_
_entity.id
_entity.type
_entity.pdbx_description
1 polymer ?
#
loop_
_entity_poly.entity_id
_entity_poly.type
_entity_poly.pdbx_seq_one_letter_code
_entity_poly.pdbx_strand_id
1 'polypeptide(L)'
;MKTFLKRLLITALLISIIIPHTNTQYAKAEEKTKDIICLSIKGSTLTYADAVWTYELGMEDENIVGRPKKHTIKLASKVSYNLLKPTDISKTHSVSKAKFIKSIKYYEPKLTKDGKIKYYWGMAARITLSGKKVKKIKQIYQA
;
A
#
# COMPACT_ATOMS: atom_id res chain seq x y z
N MET A 1 -53.92 -33.56 19.78
CA MET A 1 -52.62 -33.52 19.06
C MET A 1 -52.50 -32.47 17.95
N LYS A 2 -53.57 -31.89 17.37
CA LYS A 2 -53.46 -30.94 16.24
C LYS A 2 -53.05 -29.49 16.61
N THR A 3 -53.31 -29.04 17.85
CA THR A 3 -53.00 -27.67 18.30
C THR A 3 -51.58 -27.51 18.85
N PHE A 4 -51.04 -28.55 19.50
CA PHE A 4 -49.67 -28.54 20.02
C PHE A 4 -48.63 -28.55 18.90
N LEU A 5 -48.85 -29.35 17.86
CA LEU A 5 -47.94 -29.42 16.70
C LEU A 5 -47.94 -28.11 15.89
N LYS A 6 -49.10 -27.45 15.77
CA LYS A 6 -49.21 -26.12 15.14
C LYS A 6 -48.49 -25.03 15.94
N ARG A 7 -48.56 -25.05 17.28
CA ARG A 7 -47.83 -24.09 18.12
C ARG A 7 -46.31 -24.31 18.02
N LEU A 8 -45.85 -25.57 18.05
CA LEU A 8 -44.43 -25.92 17.93
C LEU A 8 -43.82 -25.45 16.59
N LEU A 9 -44.56 -25.61 15.48
CA LEU A 9 -44.14 -25.17 14.15
C LEU A 9 -44.03 -23.63 14.04
N ILE A 10 -44.94 -22.90 14.68
CA ILE A 10 -44.91 -21.42 14.69
C ILE A 10 -43.74 -20.90 15.53
N THR A 11 -43.41 -21.56 16.65
CA THR A 11 -42.24 -21.19 17.48
C THR A 11 -40.92 -21.49 16.79
N ALA A 12 -40.82 -22.62 16.05
CA ALA A 12 -39.62 -22.96 15.28
C ALA A 12 -39.36 -21.99 14.11
N LEU A 13 -40.41 -21.50 13.45
CA LEU A 13 -40.29 -20.53 12.36
C LEU A 13 -39.81 -19.16 12.88
N LEU A 14 -40.23 -18.74 14.07
CA LEU A 14 -39.78 -17.48 14.70
C LEU A 14 -38.30 -17.52 15.13
N ILE A 15 -37.76 -18.68 15.51
CA ILE A 15 -36.34 -18.83 15.87
C ILE A 15 -35.44 -18.78 14.63
N SER A 16 -35.94 -19.19 13.45
CA SER A 16 -35.18 -19.12 12.19
C SER A 16 -35.00 -17.70 11.61
N ILE A 17 -35.70 -16.70 12.14
CA ILE A 17 -35.52 -15.29 11.76
C ILE A 17 -34.42 -14.61 12.59
N ILE A 18 -33.96 -15.26 13.67
CA ILE A 18 -32.77 -14.86 14.41
C ILE A 18 -31.61 -15.76 14.00
N ILE A 19 -31.41 -15.93 12.69
CA ILE A 19 -30.04 -16.02 12.21
C ILE A 19 -29.47 -14.67 12.60
N PRO A 20 -28.47 -14.57 13.52
CA PRO A 20 -27.66 -13.38 13.49
C PRO A 20 -27.19 -13.35 12.05
N HIS A 21 -27.65 -12.37 11.26
CA HIS A 21 -26.94 -12.00 10.06
C HIS A 21 -25.53 -11.91 10.57
N THR A 22 -24.75 -12.96 10.28
CA THR A 22 -23.36 -12.98 10.61
C THR A 22 -22.95 -11.70 9.93
N ASN A 23 -22.67 -10.70 10.75
CA ASN A 23 -21.92 -9.57 10.33
C ASN A 23 -20.63 -10.23 9.89
N THR A 24 -20.60 -10.72 8.65
CA THR A 24 -19.49 -10.54 7.76
C THR A 24 -19.38 -9.02 7.63
N GLN A 25 -19.03 -8.34 8.74
CA GLN A 25 -17.85 -7.53 8.73
C GLN A 25 -16.84 -8.43 8.04
N TYR A 26 -16.75 -8.28 6.71
CA TYR A 26 -15.56 -8.62 5.98
C TYR A 26 -14.46 -8.10 6.87
N ALA A 27 -13.78 -8.99 7.59
CA ALA A 27 -12.70 -8.62 8.48
C ALA A 27 -11.79 -7.78 7.60
N LYS A 28 -11.83 -6.46 7.81
CA LYS A 28 -11.28 -5.50 6.86
C LYS A 28 -9.80 -5.79 6.94
N ALA A 29 -9.28 -6.55 5.95
CA ALA A 29 -7.95 -7.10 6.03
C ALA A 29 -7.01 -5.96 6.42
N GLU A 30 -6.32 -6.14 7.55
CA GLU A 30 -5.52 -5.09 8.17
C GLU A 30 -4.64 -4.45 7.09
N GLU A 31 -4.77 -3.13 6.94
CA GLU A 31 -4.11 -2.40 5.86
C GLU A 31 -2.63 -2.28 6.16
N LYS A 32 -1.85 -3.28 5.72
CA LYS A 32 -0.40 -3.25 5.87
C LYS A 32 0.18 -2.14 4.99
N THR A 33 1.00 -1.29 5.58
CA THR A 33 1.74 -0.24 4.86
C THR A 33 3.23 -0.50 4.91
N LYS A 34 3.94 -0.01 3.89
CA LYS A 34 5.40 -0.12 3.80
C LYS A 34 5.96 1.10 3.08
N ASP A 35 7.07 1.64 3.58
CA ASP A 35 7.80 2.69 2.89
C ASP A 35 8.85 2.10 1.97
N ILE A 36 8.96 2.68 0.78
CA ILE A 36 9.76 2.16 -0.32
C ILE A 36 10.41 3.30 -1.11
N ILE A 37 11.48 2.98 -1.82
CA ILE A 37 11.91 3.75 -2.99
C ILE A 37 11.28 3.11 -4.24
N CYS A 38 10.48 3.88 -4.96
CA CYS A 38 9.87 3.45 -6.22
C CYS A 38 10.92 3.41 -7.32
N LEU A 39 11.19 2.22 -7.87
CA LEU A 39 12.18 2.06 -8.94
C LEU A 39 11.52 2.05 -10.32
N SER A 40 10.42 1.31 -10.49
CA SER A 40 9.65 1.32 -11.74
C SER A 40 8.28 0.69 -11.56
N ILE A 41 7.36 1.03 -12.47
CA ILE A 41 6.10 0.29 -12.65
C ILE A 41 6.01 -0.14 -14.11
N LYS A 42 5.91 -1.46 -14.34
CA LYS A 42 5.74 -2.07 -15.66
C LYS A 42 4.53 -3.00 -15.63
N GLY A 43 3.52 -2.73 -16.47
CA GLY A 43 2.26 -3.47 -16.43
C GLY A 43 1.64 -3.43 -15.03
N SER A 44 1.30 -4.58 -14.47
CA SER A 44 0.76 -4.73 -13.11
C SER A 44 1.83 -4.99 -12.03
N THR A 45 3.11 -4.70 -12.29
CA THR A 45 4.22 -4.98 -11.37
C THR A 45 4.92 -3.69 -10.95
N LEU A 46 5.08 -3.50 -9.65
CA LEU A 46 5.91 -2.46 -9.04
C LEU A 46 7.25 -3.09 -8.63
N THR A 47 8.35 -2.49 -9.07
CA THR A 47 9.70 -2.79 -8.61
C THR A 47 10.13 -1.70 -7.64
N TYR A 48 10.67 -2.09 -6.49
CA TYR A 48 11.00 -1.16 -5.41
C TYR A 48 12.21 -1.62 -4.60
N ALA A 49 12.74 -0.74 -3.76
CA ALA A 49 13.68 -1.05 -2.70
C ALA A 49 13.07 -0.64 -1.35
N ASP A 50 13.43 -1.33 -0.28
CA ASP A 50 12.93 -1.02 1.07
C ASP A 50 13.48 0.32 1.52
N ALA A 51 12.60 1.27 1.85
CA ALA A 51 13.04 2.58 2.31
C ALA A 51 13.68 2.49 3.69
N VAL A 52 14.69 3.32 3.90
CA VAL A 52 15.47 3.42 5.13
C VAL A 52 15.97 4.85 5.26
N TRP A 53 16.13 5.33 6.49
CA TRP A 53 16.87 6.56 6.70
C TRP A 53 18.37 6.35 6.48
N THR A 54 19.01 7.33 5.87
CA THR A 54 20.46 7.38 5.60
C THR A 54 21.32 7.19 6.85
N TYR A 55 20.92 7.69 8.01
CA TYR A 55 21.65 7.45 9.27
C TYR A 55 21.70 5.96 9.66
N GLU A 56 20.69 5.16 9.29
CA GLU A 56 20.72 3.70 9.51
C GLU A 56 21.73 3.00 8.59
N LEU A 57 22.24 3.70 7.57
CA LEU A 57 23.32 3.26 6.71
C LEU A 57 24.69 3.83 7.14
N GLY A 58 24.73 4.67 8.18
CA GLY A 58 25.95 5.35 8.64
C GLY A 58 26.32 6.57 7.80
N MET A 59 25.34 7.24 7.19
CA MET A 59 25.53 8.50 6.45
C MET A 59 25.11 9.69 7.31
N GLU A 60 25.79 10.83 7.16
CA GLU A 60 25.53 12.04 7.95
C GLU A 60 24.31 12.83 7.47
N ASP A 61 24.06 12.87 6.16
CA ASP A 61 22.91 13.57 5.59
C ASP A 61 21.61 12.88 6.00
N GLU A 62 20.58 13.62 6.42
CA GLU A 62 19.26 13.07 6.73
C GLU A 62 18.40 12.98 5.46
N ASN A 63 18.24 11.78 4.92
CA ASN A 63 17.35 11.52 3.78
C ASN A 63 16.76 10.11 3.85
N ILE A 64 15.76 9.84 3.00
CA ILE A 64 15.20 8.50 2.81
C ILE A 64 15.78 7.93 1.52
N VAL A 65 16.42 6.77 1.64
CA VAL A 65 17.00 6.02 0.52
C VAL A 65 16.50 4.58 0.54
N GLY A 66 16.83 3.81 -0.50
CA GLY A 66 16.43 2.41 -0.62
C GLY A 66 17.59 1.49 -0.27
N ARG A 67 17.33 0.42 0.49
CA ARG A 67 18.31 -0.67 0.68
C ARG A 67 18.71 -1.27 -0.68
N PRO A 68 19.94 -1.79 -0.84
CA PRO A 68 20.46 -2.22 -2.15
C PRO A 68 19.76 -3.44 -2.75
N LYS A 69 18.89 -4.13 -2.00
CA LYS A 69 18.10 -5.26 -2.47
C LYS A 69 16.82 -4.78 -3.17
N LYS A 70 16.64 -5.20 -4.42
CA LYS A 70 15.42 -4.97 -5.20
C LYS A 70 14.34 -5.98 -4.83
N HIS A 71 13.09 -5.52 -4.85
CA HIS A 71 11.89 -6.31 -4.65
C HIS A 71 10.88 -6.03 -5.76
N THR A 72 9.94 -6.96 -5.96
CA THR A 72 8.80 -6.76 -6.84
C THR A 72 7.49 -7.13 -6.13
N ILE A 73 6.40 -6.47 -6.50
CA ILE A 73 5.07 -6.75 -5.98
C ILE A 73 4.00 -6.45 -7.03
N LYS A 74 2.90 -7.20 -6.99
CA LYS A 74 1.77 -7.00 -7.90
C LYS A 74 0.88 -5.84 -7.45
N LEU A 75 0.39 -5.10 -8.43
CA LEU A 75 -0.63 -4.07 -8.28
C LEU A 75 -2.03 -4.71 -8.27
N ALA A 76 -2.94 -4.16 -7.48
CA ALA A 76 -4.36 -4.47 -7.59
C ALA A 76 -4.94 -3.97 -8.93
N SER A 77 -6.16 -4.39 -9.29
CA SER A 77 -6.82 -3.94 -10.51
C SER A 77 -7.11 -2.43 -10.49
N LYS A 78 -7.49 -1.90 -9.32
CA LYS A 78 -7.68 -0.47 -9.07
C LYS A 78 -6.66 -0.01 -8.03
N VAL A 79 -5.74 0.87 -8.44
CA VAL A 79 -4.70 1.44 -7.58
C VAL A 79 -4.85 2.96 -7.54
N SER A 80 -4.82 3.52 -6.34
CA SER A 80 -4.72 4.98 -6.14
C SER A 80 -3.26 5.41 -6.16
N TYR A 81 -2.93 6.40 -6.99
CA TYR A 81 -1.59 6.99 -7.08
C TYR A 81 -1.67 8.44 -6.62
N ASN A 82 -0.79 8.85 -5.72
CA ASN A 82 -0.79 10.21 -5.16
C ASN A 82 0.62 10.78 -5.13
N LEU A 83 0.80 11.98 -5.67
CA LEU A 83 2.05 12.74 -5.61
C LEU A 83 1.93 13.86 -4.57
N LEU A 84 3.07 14.31 -4.04
CA LEU A 84 3.13 15.50 -3.19
C LEU A 84 2.56 16.71 -3.94
N LYS A 85 1.90 17.61 -3.22
CA LYS A 85 1.51 18.89 -3.79
C LYS A 85 2.77 19.76 -3.89
N PRO A 86 3.06 20.36 -5.06
CA PRO A 86 4.23 21.24 -5.20
C PRO A 86 4.24 22.41 -4.22
N THR A 87 3.06 22.89 -3.84
CA THR A 87 2.86 24.04 -2.95
C THR A 87 2.76 23.68 -1.47
N ASP A 88 2.67 22.39 -1.13
CA ASP A 88 2.49 21.93 0.25
C ASP A 88 2.95 20.47 0.37
N ILE A 89 4.19 20.28 0.82
CA ILE A 89 4.82 18.97 1.00
C ILE A 89 4.16 18.11 2.09
N SER A 90 3.29 18.68 2.93
CA SER A 90 2.48 17.92 3.90
C SER A 90 1.27 17.23 3.24
N LYS A 91 0.90 17.67 2.02
CA LYS A 91 -0.29 17.21 1.31
C LYS A 91 0.07 16.45 0.04
N THR A 92 -0.84 15.59 -0.37
CA THR A 92 -0.78 14.89 -1.66
C THR A 92 -2.03 15.13 -2.49
N HIS A 93 -1.94 14.91 -3.79
CA HIS A 93 -3.07 14.93 -4.71
C HIS A 93 -3.07 13.66 -5.57
N SER A 94 -4.25 13.18 -5.95
CA SER A 94 -4.38 12.00 -6.80
C SER A 94 -3.98 12.29 -8.24
N VAL A 95 -3.30 11.33 -8.86
CA VAL A 95 -2.85 11.41 -10.26
C VAL A 95 -3.12 10.10 -10.99
N SER A 96 -3.06 10.14 -12.32
CA SER A 96 -3.10 8.92 -13.13
C SER A 96 -1.82 8.10 -12.96
N LYS A 97 -1.93 6.79 -13.22
CA LYS A 97 -0.76 5.88 -13.26
C LYS A 97 0.34 6.39 -14.19
N ALA A 98 -0.04 6.90 -15.36
CA ALA A 98 0.92 7.41 -16.34
C ALA A 98 1.70 8.62 -15.81
N LYS A 99 1.02 9.56 -15.13
CA LYS A 99 1.66 10.71 -14.48
C LYS A 99 2.57 10.25 -13.33
N PHE A 100 2.13 9.29 -12.52
CA PHE A 100 2.96 8.72 -11.45
C PHE A 100 4.22 8.05 -11.98
N ILE A 101 4.12 7.28 -13.08
CA ILE A 101 5.28 6.66 -13.74
C ILE A 101 6.26 7.72 -14.27
N LYS A 102 5.76 8.81 -14.86
CA LYS A 102 6.60 9.93 -15.28
C LYS A 102 7.33 10.55 -14.08
N SER A 103 6.66 10.71 -12.94
CA SER A 103 7.29 11.20 -11.71
C SER A 103 8.37 10.25 -11.21
N ILE A 104 8.14 8.92 -11.16
CA ILE A 104 9.20 7.96 -10.84
C ILE A 104 10.43 8.19 -11.73
N LYS A 105 10.26 8.37 -13.04
CA LYS A 105 11.37 8.61 -13.96
C LYS A 105 12.08 9.95 -13.71
N TYR A 106 11.34 11.00 -13.35
CA TYR A 106 11.88 12.31 -13.03
C TYR A 106 12.82 12.28 -11.82
N TYR A 107 12.55 11.44 -10.82
CA TYR A 107 13.45 11.22 -9.68
C TYR A 107 14.64 10.29 -9.98
N GLU A 108 14.80 9.86 -11.23
CA GLU A 108 15.95 9.09 -11.74
C GLU A 108 16.42 7.94 -10.82
N PRO A 109 15.56 6.95 -10.52
CA PRO A 109 15.88 5.91 -9.56
C PRO A 109 17.09 5.10 -10.03
N LYS A 110 18.15 5.08 -9.22
CA LYS A 110 19.43 4.44 -9.55
C LYS A 110 20.10 3.86 -8.32
N LEU A 111 20.93 2.83 -8.52
CA LEU A 111 21.79 2.31 -7.48
C LEU A 111 23.02 3.23 -7.39
N THR A 112 23.17 3.87 -6.24
CA THR A 112 24.29 4.75 -5.91
C THR A 112 25.25 4.02 -4.97
N LYS A 113 26.51 4.45 -4.99
CA LYS A 113 27.55 3.97 -4.09
C LYS A 113 28.35 5.17 -3.57
N ASP A 114 28.31 5.37 -2.25
CA ASP A 114 29.15 6.33 -1.54
C ASP A 114 30.08 5.57 -0.60
N GLY A 115 31.39 5.64 -0.89
CA GLY A 115 32.38 4.82 -0.21
C GLY A 115 32.05 3.33 -0.27
N LYS A 116 31.77 2.71 0.88
CA LYS A 116 31.38 1.29 1.00
C LYS A 116 29.86 1.07 1.01
N ILE A 117 29.07 2.14 1.13
CA ILE A 117 27.61 2.09 1.25
C ILE A 117 26.99 2.04 -0.15
N LYS A 118 26.04 1.12 -0.36
CA LYS A 118 25.24 1.04 -1.59
C LYS A 118 23.78 1.24 -1.25
N TYR A 119 23.11 2.10 -1.98
CA TYR A 119 21.70 2.41 -1.76
C TYR A 119 21.00 2.80 -3.07
N TYR A 120 19.68 2.65 -3.13
CA TYR A 120 18.89 3.21 -4.23
C TYR A 120 18.49 4.64 -3.90
N TRP A 121 18.88 5.57 -4.77
CA TRP A 121 18.25 6.88 -4.85
C TRP A 121 16.96 6.78 -5.67
N GLY A 122 16.01 7.68 -5.43
CA GLY A 122 14.78 7.78 -6.21
C GLY A 122 13.62 8.32 -5.38
N MET A 123 12.41 8.25 -5.95
CA MET A 123 11.20 8.75 -5.30
C MET A 123 10.75 7.84 -4.15
N ALA A 124 10.76 8.37 -2.94
CA ALA A 124 10.19 7.69 -1.78
C ALA A 124 8.65 7.68 -1.82
N ALA A 125 8.07 6.56 -1.39
CA ALA A 125 6.62 6.42 -1.30
C ALA A 125 6.21 5.43 -0.21
N ARG A 126 5.00 5.62 0.32
CA ARG A 126 4.28 4.64 1.13
C ARG A 126 3.33 3.84 0.25
N ILE A 127 3.47 2.52 0.27
CA ILE A 127 2.49 1.60 -0.32
C ILE A 127 1.51 1.12 0.74
N THR A 128 0.25 0.93 0.34
CA THR A 128 -0.77 0.24 1.15
C THR A 128 -1.18 -1.03 0.43
N LEU A 129 -1.16 -2.14 1.17
CA LEU A 129 -1.50 -3.46 0.67
C LEU A 129 -2.97 -3.79 0.92
N SER A 130 -3.53 -4.61 0.04
CA SER A 130 -4.76 -5.36 0.24
C SER A 130 -4.42 -6.82 -0.08
N GLY A 131 -4.30 -7.64 0.98
CA GLY A 131 -3.67 -8.95 0.87
C GLY A 131 -2.21 -8.82 0.36
N LYS A 132 -1.88 -9.52 -0.73
CA LYS A 132 -0.54 -9.53 -1.34
C LYS A 132 -0.36 -8.50 -2.48
N LYS A 133 -1.33 -7.61 -2.70
CA LYS A 133 -1.32 -6.65 -3.81
C LYS A 133 -1.33 -5.21 -3.30
N VAL A 134 -0.68 -4.31 -4.04
CA VAL A 134 -0.68 -2.88 -3.74
C VAL A 134 -1.97 -2.24 -4.22
N LYS A 135 -2.72 -1.58 -3.33
CA LYS A 135 -3.94 -0.83 -3.66
C LYS A 135 -3.75 0.69 -3.67
N LYS A 136 -2.70 1.19 -3.01
CA LYS A 136 -2.39 2.62 -2.97
C LYS A 136 -0.88 2.82 -2.96
N ILE A 137 -0.43 3.84 -3.68
CA ILE A 137 0.94 4.35 -3.66
C ILE A 137 0.86 5.86 -3.42
N LYS A 138 1.48 6.33 -2.35
CA LYS A 138 1.51 7.75 -1.95
C LYS A 138 2.95 8.20 -1.84
N GLN A 139 3.38 9.18 -2.63
CA GLN A 139 4.69 9.80 -2.47
C GLN A 139 4.85 10.36 -1.06
N ILE A 140 6.03 10.19 -0.48
CA ILE A 140 6.41 10.80 0.80
C ILE A 140 7.53 11.81 0.54
N TYR A 141 7.65 12.79 1.43
CA TYR A 141 8.68 13.81 1.35
C TYR A 141 10.06 13.20 1.66
N GLN A 142 11.07 13.70 0.95
CA GLN A 142 12.50 13.45 1.12
C GLN A 142 13.13 14.82 1.33
N ALA A 143 13.99 14.94 2.33
CA ALA A 143 14.70 16.18 2.64
C ALA A 143 15.79 16.49 1.60
#